data_AF-A0A7W7HKJ2-F1
#
_entry.id   AF-A0A7W7HKJ2-F1
#
_cell.length_a   1.000
_cell.length_b   1.000
_cell.length_c   1.000
_cell.angle_alpha   90.00
_cell.angle_beta   90.00
_cell.angle_gamma   90.00
#
_symmetry.space_group_name_H-M   'P 1'
#
loop_
_entity.id
_entity.type
_entity.pdbx_description
1 polymer ?
#
loop_
_entity_poly.entity_id
_entity_poly.type
_entity_poly.pdbx_seq_one_letter_code
_entity_poly.pdbx_strand_id
1 'polypeptide(L)'
;MRRTTVTRILALSLVLLPALAAPAEAATNAGATPVLHFVAEWTEWTEGTLEAGRSVLVDYDLTRLSRCRSQYAGGDAWSIGVYYRVDGGPIQRQVVTRLDETRHNVKVPASIDLPLDGKDLELWFQAADRTGCNEYDSRFGANYHYTISPGR
;
A
#
# COMPACT_ATOMS: atom_id res chain seq x y z
N MET A 1 35.65 23.94 -74.62
CA MET A 1 34.48 23.05 -74.84
C MET A 1 34.83 21.62 -74.41
N ARG A 2 33.95 20.96 -73.64
CA ARG A 2 33.91 19.53 -73.18
C ARG A 2 34.87 19.14 -72.03
N ARG A 3 34.39 19.08 -70.77
CA ARG A 3 33.91 17.90 -69.97
C ARG A 3 35.01 16.85 -69.78
N THR A 4 35.38 16.38 -68.58
CA THR A 4 34.67 15.33 -67.80
C THR A 4 35.29 15.14 -66.39
N THR A 5 34.45 14.86 -65.40
CA THR A 5 34.68 14.56 -63.96
C THR A 5 35.29 13.17 -63.73
N VAL A 6 36.10 12.96 -62.68
CA VAL A 6 36.18 11.65 -61.97
C VAL A 6 36.44 11.84 -60.46
N THR A 7 35.49 11.37 -59.66
CA THR A 7 35.48 11.22 -58.20
C THR A 7 36.23 9.95 -57.77
N ARG A 8 36.96 9.96 -56.65
CA ARG A 8 37.35 8.74 -55.93
C ARG A 8 37.04 8.87 -54.44
N ILE A 9 36.16 7.99 -53.98
CA ILE A 9 35.68 7.82 -52.60
C ILE A 9 36.68 6.94 -51.87
N LEU A 10 37.19 7.36 -50.71
CA LEU A 10 37.90 6.50 -49.77
C LEU A 10 36.89 5.92 -48.77
N ALA A 11 36.77 4.60 -48.73
CA ALA A 11 36.07 3.86 -47.69
C ALA A 11 37.10 3.39 -46.64
N LEU A 12 36.77 3.50 -45.34
CA LEU A 12 37.54 2.81 -44.29
C LEU A 12 36.60 2.24 -43.21
N SER A 13 36.46 0.92 -43.33
CA SER A 13 36.15 -0.16 -42.39
C SER A 13 35.86 0.15 -40.91
N LEU A 14 34.69 -0.31 -40.45
CA LEU A 14 34.29 -0.42 -39.04
C LEU A 14 34.49 -1.88 -38.57
N VAL A 15 35.27 -2.09 -37.51
CA VAL A 15 35.47 -3.40 -36.88
C VAL A 15 34.42 -3.59 -35.78
N LEU A 16 33.68 -4.71 -35.80
CA LEU A 16 32.70 -5.07 -34.78
C LEU A 16 33.29 -6.13 -33.83
N LEU A 17 33.35 -5.85 -32.52
CA LEU A 17 33.56 -6.86 -31.48
C LEU A 17 32.21 -7.43 -31.00
N PRO A 18 32.06 -8.75 -30.79
CA PRO A 18 30.90 -9.28 -30.09
C PRO A 18 31.10 -9.18 -28.57
N ALA A 19 30.21 -8.48 -27.88
CA ALA A 19 30.14 -8.51 -26.42
C ALA A 19 29.51 -9.85 -25.98
N LEU A 20 30.26 -10.65 -25.22
CA LEU A 20 29.67 -11.78 -24.47
C LEU A 20 28.79 -11.20 -23.35
N ALA A 21 27.48 -11.39 -23.48
CA ALA A 21 26.55 -11.15 -22.38
C ALA A 21 26.70 -12.26 -21.34
N ALA A 22 27.04 -11.89 -20.10
CA ALA A 22 26.96 -12.79 -18.95
C ALA A 22 25.49 -13.16 -18.67
N PRO A 23 25.20 -14.34 -18.10
CA PRO A 23 23.85 -14.70 -17.69
C PRO A 23 23.45 -13.81 -16.50
N ALA A 24 22.34 -13.09 -16.63
CA ALA A 24 21.72 -12.39 -15.52
C ALA A 24 21.16 -13.45 -14.54
N GLU A 25 21.74 -13.52 -13.34
CA GLU A 25 21.14 -14.25 -12.22
C GLU A 25 19.77 -13.62 -11.94
N ALA A 26 18.72 -14.41 -12.14
CA ALA A 26 17.36 -14.01 -11.84
C ALA A 26 17.21 -13.83 -10.33
N ALA A 27 17.25 -12.58 -9.87
CA ALA A 27 16.82 -12.25 -8.52
C ALA A 27 15.34 -12.64 -8.38
N THR A 28 15.06 -13.58 -7.49
CA THR A 28 13.68 -13.93 -7.11
C THR A 28 13.08 -12.69 -6.43
N ASN A 29 12.26 -11.95 -7.17
CA ASN A 29 11.53 -10.80 -6.64
C ASN A 29 10.52 -11.33 -5.60
N ALA A 30 10.92 -11.34 -4.32
CA ALA A 30 9.95 -11.36 -3.24
C ALA A 30 9.08 -10.12 -3.44
N GLY A 31 7.85 -10.31 -3.92
CA GLY A 31 6.97 -9.20 -4.29
C GLY A 31 6.82 -8.19 -3.16
N ALA A 32 6.71 -6.91 -3.51
CA ALA A 32 6.44 -5.84 -2.55
C ALA A 32 5.18 -6.17 -1.72
N THR A 33 5.19 -5.81 -0.43
CA THR A 33 4.03 -5.99 0.45
C THR A 33 2.84 -5.21 -0.12
N PRO A 34 1.68 -5.85 -0.36
CA PRO A 34 0.51 -5.17 -0.89
C PRO A 34 0.00 -4.10 0.08
N VAL A 35 -0.64 -3.06 -0.46
CA VAL A 35 -1.15 -1.93 0.31
C VAL A 35 -2.62 -1.67 -0.04
N LEU A 36 -3.45 -1.58 0.99
CA LEU A 36 -4.82 -1.09 0.89
C LEU A 36 -4.82 0.40 1.20
N HIS A 37 -5.16 1.21 0.21
CA HIS A 37 -5.23 2.67 0.37
C HIS A 37 -6.65 3.12 0.61
N PHE A 38 -6.84 3.88 1.68
CA PHE A 38 -8.09 4.55 2.04
C PHE A 38 -7.79 6.04 2.18
N VAL A 39 -7.92 6.80 1.11
CA VAL A 39 -7.55 8.22 1.10
C VAL A 39 -8.75 9.14 1.28
N ALA A 40 -8.49 10.44 1.36
CA ALA A 40 -9.50 11.49 1.41
C ALA A 40 -10.57 11.35 0.30
N GLU A 41 -11.71 12.02 0.50
CA GLU A 41 -12.86 11.97 -0.42
C GLU A 41 -13.36 10.54 -0.68
N TRP A 42 -13.20 9.65 0.32
CA TRP A 42 -13.71 8.27 0.30
C TRP A 42 -13.18 7.42 -0.87
N THR A 43 -12.01 7.77 -1.39
CA THR A 43 -11.38 7.01 -2.48
C THR A 43 -10.57 5.85 -1.90
N GLU A 44 -10.61 4.71 -2.59
CA GLU A 44 -9.89 3.50 -2.20
C GLU A 44 -9.35 2.74 -3.39
N TRP A 45 -8.19 2.11 -3.22
CA TRP A 45 -7.61 1.18 -4.18
C TRP A 45 -6.64 0.22 -3.49
N THR A 46 -6.23 -0.80 -4.22
CA THR A 46 -5.26 -1.79 -3.76
C THR A 46 -4.04 -1.77 -4.66
N GLU A 47 -2.87 -1.66 -4.05
CA GLU A 47 -1.58 -1.90 -4.70
C GLU A 47 -1.13 -3.34 -4.39
N GLY A 48 -0.77 -4.09 -5.44
CA GLY A 48 -0.36 -5.49 -5.31
C GLY A 48 -1.53 -6.46 -5.08
N THR A 49 -1.19 -7.69 -4.73
CA THR A 49 -2.14 -8.78 -4.50
C THR A 49 -2.01 -9.26 -3.07
N LEU A 50 -3.14 -9.38 -2.36
CA LEU A 50 -3.18 -10.02 -1.04
C LEU A 50 -2.99 -11.52 -1.25
N GLU A 51 -1.95 -12.09 -0.64
CA GLU A 51 -1.63 -13.51 -0.72
C GLU A 51 -1.71 -14.13 0.67
N ALA A 52 -2.30 -15.33 0.78
CA ALA A 52 -2.40 -16.06 2.04
C ALA A 52 -1.00 -16.35 2.62
N GLY A 53 -0.84 -16.23 3.94
CA GLY A 53 0.45 -16.38 4.62
C GLY A 53 1.39 -15.17 4.51
N ARG A 54 0.96 -14.06 3.90
CA ARG A 54 1.71 -12.81 3.78
C ARG A 54 1.02 -11.68 4.54
N SER A 55 1.75 -10.61 4.82
CA SER A 55 1.16 -9.40 5.40
C SER A 55 0.61 -8.48 4.30
N VAL A 56 -0.38 -7.66 4.68
CA VAL A 56 -0.87 -6.52 3.91
C VAL A 56 -0.78 -5.26 4.76
N LEU A 57 -0.42 -4.13 4.14
CA LEU A 57 -0.42 -2.83 4.80
C LEU A 57 -1.73 -2.09 4.56
N VAL A 58 -2.19 -1.36 5.56
CA VAL A 58 -3.34 -0.46 5.48
C VAL A 58 -2.84 0.97 5.62
N ASP A 59 -2.96 1.75 4.56
CA ASP A 59 -2.69 3.19 4.54
C ASP A 59 -4.03 3.94 4.65
N TYR A 60 -4.27 4.56 5.81
CA TYR A 60 -5.52 5.23 6.11
C TYR A 60 -5.33 6.74 6.28
N ASP A 61 -6.05 7.51 5.48
CA ASP A 61 -6.13 8.96 5.62
C ASP A 61 -7.08 9.31 6.76
N LEU A 62 -6.51 9.95 7.78
CA LEU A 62 -7.25 10.28 8.99
C LEU A 62 -8.47 11.16 8.66
N THR A 63 -8.40 12.04 7.65
CA THR A 63 -9.46 13.03 7.33
C THR A 63 -10.82 12.41 7.04
N ARG A 64 -10.88 11.12 6.67
CA ARG A 64 -12.13 10.34 6.52
C ARG A 64 -12.94 10.26 7.81
N LEU A 65 -12.29 10.29 8.98
CA LEU A 65 -12.90 10.30 10.30
C LEU A 65 -12.39 11.49 11.13
N SER A 66 -13.05 12.63 10.96
CA SER A 66 -12.61 13.93 11.49
C SER A 66 -13.39 14.39 12.72
N ARG A 67 -14.50 13.74 13.09
CA ARG A 67 -15.42 14.27 14.11
C ARG A 67 -14.98 13.95 15.54
N CYS A 68 -14.60 12.70 15.79
CA CYS A 68 -14.26 12.23 17.14
C CYS A 68 -12.77 12.40 17.45
N ARG A 69 -12.36 13.66 17.68
CA ARG A 69 -10.95 14.05 17.85
C ARG A 69 -10.70 14.94 19.06
N SER A 70 -11.27 14.59 20.22
CA SER A 70 -11.05 15.35 21.46
C SER A 70 -9.56 15.49 21.81
N GLN A 71 -9.21 16.59 22.49
CA GLN A 71 -7.87 16.83 23.03
C GLN A 71 -7.86 16.77 24.56
N TYR A 72 -6.70 16.44 25.13
CA TYR A 72 -6.48 16.43 26.58
C TYR A 72 -5.06 16.86 26.94
N ALA A 73 -4.96 17.75 27.93
CA ALA A 73 -3.68 18.27 28.42
C ALA A 73 -2.75 18.77 27.29
N GLY A 74 -3.31 19.48 26.31
CA GLY A 74 -2.58 20.08 25.19
C GLY A 74 -2.16 19.12 24.07
N GLY A 75 -2.65 17.88 24.05
CA GLY A 75 -2.40 16.93 22.95
C GLY A 75 -3.65 16.18 22.52
N ASP A 76 -3.54 15.42 21.44
CA ASP A 76 -4.61 14.60 20.92
C ASP A 76 -4.95 13.45 21.89
N ALA A 77 -6.25 13.26 22.12
CA ALA A 77 -6.79 12.24 23.01
C ALA A 77 -7.82 11.35 22.28
N TRP A 78 -7.45 10.97 21.06
CA TRP A 78 -8.21 10.13 20.16
C TRP A 78 -7.30 9.13 19.46
N SER A 79 -7.87 8.10 18.84
CA SER A 79 -7.14 7.19 17.95
C SER A 79 -8.07 6.68 16.86
N ILE A 80 -7.50 6.31 15.73
CA ILE A 80 -8.20 5.53 14.70
C ILE A 80 -7.62 4.13 14.68
N GLY A 81 -8.50 3.14 14.80
CA GLY A 81 -8.17 1.72 14.65
C GLY A 81 -8.79 1.14 13.40
N VAL A 82 -8.07 0.21 12.76
CA VAL A 82 -8.62 -0.72 11.79
C VAL A 82 -8.99 -2.01 12.53
N TYR A 83 -10.25 -2.40 12.40
CA TYR A 83 -10.77 -3.67 12.88
C TYR A 83 -10.91 -4.58 11.69
N TYR A 84 -10.57 -5.85 11.86
CA TYR A 84 -10.61 -6.80 10.76
C TYR A 84 -10.88 -8.22 11.25
N ARG A 85 -11.31 -9.07 10.33
CA ARG A 85 -11.34 -10.52 10.52
C ARG A 85 -11.12 -11.20 9.17
N VAL A 86 -10.62 -12.43 9.22
CA VAL A 86 -10.45 -13.26 8.03
C VAL A 86 -11.47 -14.39 8.06
N ASP A 87 -12.16 -14.61 6.95
CA ASP A 87 -13.15 -15.69 6.76
C ASP A 87 -14.22 -15.77 7.88
N GLY A 88 -14.69 -14.61 8.35
CA GLY A 88 -15.69 -14.52 9.43
C GLY A 88 -15.17 -14.92 10.81
N GLY A 89 -13.87 -15.10 10.99
CA GLY A 89 -13.22 -15.45 12.25
C GLY A 89 -13.26 -14.35 13.32
N PRO A 90 -12.46 -14.49 14.40
CA PRO A 90 -12.41 -13.52 15.48
C PRO A 90 -11.97 -12.14 15.00
N ILE A 91 -12.63 -11.09 15.52
CA ILE A 91 -12.25 -9.70 15.24
C ILE A 91 -10.91 -9.39 15.90
N GLN A 92 -10.01 -8.83 15.11
CA GLN A 92 -8.71 -8.31 15.50
C GLN A 92 -8.67 -6.79 15.29
N ARG A 93 -7.66 -6.12 15.85
CA ARG A 93 -7.51 -4.66 15.75
C ARG A 93 -6.04 -4.27 15.59
N GLN A 94 -5.80 -3.33 14.69
CA GLN A 94 -4.56 -2.55 14.62
C GLN A 94 -4.86 -1.05 14.72
N VAL A 95 -3.84 -0.24 15.01
CA VAL A 95 -3.96 1.21 15.12
C VAL A 95 -3.29 1.87 13.91
N VAL A 96 -3.98 2.80 13.25
CA VAL A 96 -3.47 3.54 12.07
C VAL A 96 -3.01 4.96 12.42
N THR A 97 -2.88 5.23 13.72
CA THR A 97 -2.49 6.52 14.31
C THR A 97 -1.40 6.31 15.35
N ARG A 98 -0.54 7.31 15.48
CA ARG A 98 0.46 7.39 16.55
C ARG A 98 0.65 8.85 16.92
N LEU A 99 0.89 9.14 18.20
CA LEU A 99 1.31 10.46 18.61
C LEU A 99 2.74 10.75 18.14
N ASP A 100 2.94 11.93 17.57
CA ASP A 100 4.26 12.49 17.32
C ASP A 100 4.86 13.13 18.59
N GLU A 101 6.05 13.74 18.45
CA GLU A 101 6.76 14.42 19.53
C GLU A 101 6.01 15.63 20.10
N THR A 102 5.09 16.20 19.32
CA THR A 102 4.23 17.33 19.71
C THR A 102 2.88 16.88 20.27
N ARG A 103 2.68 15.57 20.43
CA ARG A 103 1.44 14.94 20.92
C ARG A 103 0.25 15.17 19.98
N HIS A 104 0.50 15.24 18.68
CA HIS A 104 -0.52 15.20 17.64
C HIS A 104 -0.53 13.83 16.96
N ASN A 105 -1.71 13.33 16.60
CA ASN A 105 -1.84 12.08 15.87
C ASN A 105 -1.39 12.26 14.43
N VAL A 106 -0.41 11.47 14.04
CA VAL A 106 0.02 11.29 12.65
C VAL A 106 -0.43 9.93 12.14
N LYS A 107 -0.62 9.82 10.82
CA LYS A 107 -0.94 8.54 10.20
C LYS A 107 0.26 7.60 10.27
N VAL A 108 0.00 6.32 10.53
CA VAL A 108 0.99 5.25 10.42
C VAL A 108 0.33 4.04 9.74
N PRO A 109 1.00 3.39 8.78
CA PRO A 109 0.46 2.17 8.20
C PRO A 109 0.28 1.07 9.26
N ALA A 110 -0.85 0.37 9.21
CA ALA A 110 -1.06 -0.84 10.00
C ALA A 110 -0.71 -2.09 9.17
N SER A 111 -0.02 -3.06 9.79
CA SER A 111 0.25 -4.36 9.16
C SER A 111 -0.76 -5.39 9.65
N ILE A 112 -1.34 -6.14 8.71
CA ILE A 112 -2.24 -7.27 8.97
C ILE A 112 -1.60 -8.52 8.41
N ASP A 113 -1.34 -9.51 9.26
CA ASP A 113 -0.85 -10.82 8.83
C ASP A 113 -2.03 -11.69 8.39
N LEU A 114 -1.98 -12.17 7.14
CA LEU A 114 -3.02 -13.03 6.59
C LEU A 114 -2.71 -14.50 6.89
N PRO A 115 -3.68 -15.29 7.35
CA PRO A 115 -3.48 -16.71 7.61
C PRO A 115 -3.18 -17.48 6.31
N LEU A 116 -2.55 -18.65 6.43
CA LEU A 116 -2.12 -19.48 5.28
C LEU A 116 -3.29 -19.99 4.42
N ASP A 117 -4.49 -20.05 4.99
CA ASP A 117 -5.71 -20.54 4.35
C ASP A 117 -6.79 -19.46 4.17
N GLY A 118 -6.44 -18.19 4.43
CA GLY A 118 -7.35 -17.05 4.35
C GLY A 118 -7.87 -16.81 2.93
N LYS A 119 -9.16 -16.45 2.81
CA LYS A 119 -9.81 -16.17 1.51
C LYS A 119 -10.47 -14.81 1.41
N ASP A 120 -11.03 -14.31 2.50
CA ASP A 120 -11.70 -13.01 2.57
C ASP A 120 -11.19 -12.22 3.76
N LEU A 121 -10.63 -11.05 3.50
CA LEU A 121 -10.32 -10.06 4.52
C LEU A 121 -11.49 -9.07 4.61
N GLU A 122 -12.19 -9.09 5.73
CA GLU A 122 -13.18 -8.07 6.09
C GLU A 122 -12.54 -7.04 7.02
N LEU A 123 -12.74 -5.75 6.77
CA LEU A 123 -12.25 -4.67 7.65
C LEU A 123 -13.16 -3.43 7.70
N TRP A 124 -13.01 -2.65 8.76
CA TRP A 124 -13.64 -1.35 8.96
C TRP A 124 -12.81 -0.50 9.93
N PHE A 125 -13.09 0.80 9.98
CA PHE A 125 -12.37 1.73 10.83
C PHE A 125 -13.28 2.38 11.86
N GLN A 126 -12.68 2.72 13.00
CA GLN A 126 -13.34 3.47 14.06
C GLN A 126 -12.39 4.55 14.57
N ALA A 127 -12.88 5.78 14.60
CA ALA A 127 -12.31 6.84 15.43
C ALA A 127 -13.02 6.80 16.78
N ALA A 128 -12.22 6.79 17.86
CA ALA A 128 -12.73 6.92 19.21
C ALA A 128 -11.89 7.94 19.97
N ASP A 129 -12.54 8.71 20.84
CA ASP A 129 -11.87 9.69 21.69
C ASP A 129 -12.18 9.53 23.17
N ARG A 130 -11.41 10.24 24.00
CA ARG A 130 -11.50 10.18 25.46
C ARG A 130 -12.87 10.59 26.02
N THR A 131 -13.69 11.32 25.26
CA THR A 131 -15.03 11.76 25.70
C THR A 131 -16.10 10.70 25.45
N GLY A 132 -15.75 9.60 24.77
CA GLY A 132 -16.69 8.56 24.36
C GLY A 132 -17.33 8.80 23.00
N CYS A 133 -16.85 9.80 22.23
CA CYS A 133 -17.28 9.98 20.84
C CYS A 133 -16.79 8.80 19.99
N ASN A 134 -17.65 8.30 19.10
CA ASN A 134 -17.31 7.27 18.12
C ASN A 134 -17.78 7.67 16.72
N GLU A 135 -16.93 7.44 15.72
CA GLU A 135 -17.26 7.58 14.30
C GLU A 135 -16.71 6.38 13.54
N TYR A 136 -17.41 5.96 12.48
CA TYR A 136 -17.08 4.74 11.75
C TYR A 136 -16.96 4.98 10.26
N ASP A 137 -16.01 4.27 9.67
CA ASP A 137 -15.85 4.11 8.23
C ASP A 137 -15.93 2.62 7.93
N SER A 138 -17.12 2.20 7.50
CA SER A 138 -17.52 0.79 7.42
C SER A 138 -18.28 0.51 6.13
N ARG A 139 -18.05 1.30 5.07
CA ARG A 139 -18.84 1.23 3.83
C ARG A 139 -20.35 1.18 4.09
N PHE A 140 -20.83 2.12 4.92
CA PHE A 140 -22.23 2.17 5.37
C PHE A 140 -22.74 0.89 6.07
N GLY A 141 -21.87 0.23 6.84
CA GLY A 141 -22.17 -0.99 7.58
C GLY A 141 -21.97 -2.30 6.81
N ALA A 142 -21.61 -2.23 5.53
CA ALA A 142 -21.27 -3.40 4.73
C ALA A 142 -19.84 -3.92 4.96
N ASN A 143 -18.99 -3.09 5.59
CA ASN A 143 -17.54 -3.28 5.73
C ASN A 143 -16.81 -3.40 4.38
N TYR A 144 -15.49 -3.37 4.42
CA TYR A 144 -14.63 -3.54 3.27
C TYR A 144 -14.20 -4.98 3.15
N HIS A 145 -14.32 -5.56 1.97
CA HIS A 145 -13.96 -6.94 1.69
C HIS A 145 -12.91 -7.01 0.59
N TYR A 146 -11.87 -7.81 0.83
CA TYR A 146 -10.79 -8.05 -0.11
C TYR A 146 -10.52 -9.54 -0.25
N THR A 147 -10.50 -10.01 -1.50
CA THR A 147 -10.10 -11.39 -1.81
C THR A 147 -8.63 -11.60 -1.48
N ILE A 148 -8.37 -12.66 -0.72
CA ILE A 148 -7.03 -13.18 -0.46
C ILE A 148 -6.76 -14.29 -1.47
N SER A 149 -5.71 -14.10 -2.28
CA SER A 149 -5.26 -15.10 -3.23
C SER A 149 -4.51 -16.22 -2.51
N PRO A 150 -4.52 -17.46 -3.01
CA PRO A 150 -3.67 -18.51 -2.48
C PRO A 150 -2.19 -18.07 -2.43
N GLY A 151 -1.49 -18.43 -1.36
CA GLY A 151 -0.05 -18.21 -1.26
C GLY A 151 0.69 -18.99 -2.35
N ARG A 152 1.77 -18.41 -2.88
CA ARG A 152 2.67 -19.08 -3.83
C ARG A 152 3.72 -19.95 -3.15
#